data_AF-A0A920PN26-F1
#
_entry.id   AF-A0A920PN26-F1
#
_cell.length_a   1.000
_cell.length_b   1.000
_cell.length_c   1.000
_cell.angle_alpha   90.00
_cell.angle_beta   90.00
_cell.angle_gamma   90.00
#
_symmetry.space_group_name_H-M   'P 1'
#
loop_
_entity.id
_entity.type
_entity.pdbx_description
1 polymer ?
#
loop_
_entity_poly.entity_id
_entity_poly.type
_entity_poly.pdbx_seq_one_letter_code
_entity_poly.pdbx_strand_id
1 'polypeptide(L)' 'MVSQVQSLLNDLESTQKISFGSEAGLFTGELGIPAVVCGPGSIQQAHRANEYVSEEQLDRCMRFMSKLTDSLVDGIAFS' A
#
# COMPACT_ATOMS: atom_id res chain seq x y z
N MET A 1 -0.70 -12.17 -1.95
CA MET A 1 -0.62 -10.74 -2.30
C MET A 1 -0.87 -9.83 -1.10
N VAL A 2 -2.11 -9.60 -0.65
CA VAL A 2 -2.38 -8.63 0.45
C VAL A 2 -1.62 -8.96 1.74
N SER A 3 -1.64 -10.22 2.19
CA SER A 3 -0.90 -10.67 3.38
C SER A 3 0.61 -10.53 3.25
N GLN A 4 1.17 -10.73 2.06
CA GLN A 4 2.59 -10.56 1.79
C GLN A 4 2.98 -9.09 1.85
N VAL A 5 2.22 -8.21 1.17
CA VAL A 5 2.43 -6.76 1.25
C VAL A 5 2.33 -6.29 2.71
N GLN A 6 1.36 -6.80 3.46
CA GLN A 6 1.20 -6.48 4.88
C GLN A 6 2.40 -6.94 5.73
N SER A 7 2.99 -8.11 5.46
CA SER A 7 4.17 -8.59 6.20
C SER A 7 5.42 -7.71 6.05
N LEU A 8 5.46 -6.85 5.01
CA LEU A 8 6.56 -5.91 4.81
C LEU A 8 6.40 -4.63 5.65
N LEU A 9 5.19 -4.38 6.15
CA LEU A 9 4.89 -3.30 7.08
C LEU A 9 5.30 -3.74 8.50
N ASN A 10 5.98 -2.86 9.23
CA ASN A 10 6.39 -3.13 10.62
C ASN A 10 5.25 -2.99 11.64
N ASP A 11 4.02 -2.75 11.17
CA ASP A 11 2.87 -2.42 12.02
C ASP A 11 1.76 -3.45 11.93
N LEU A 12 1.04 -3.60 13.04
CA LEU A 12 -0.13 -4.48 13.20
C LEU A 12 -1.43 -3.86 12.65
N GLU A 13 -1.33 -2.75 11.92
CA GLU A 13 -2.51 -2.06 11.37
C GLU A 13 -3.27 -2.99 10.42
N SER A 14 -4.55 -3.17 10.72
CA SER A 14 -5.40 -4.05 9.93
C SER A 14 -5.63 -3.46 8.54
N THR A 15 -5.48 -4.26 7.49
CA THR A 15 -5.90 -3.87 6.14
C THR A 15 -7.37 -3.49 6.15
N GLN A 16 -7.69 -2.27 5.73
CA GLN A 16 -9.06 -1.80 5.60
C GLN A 16 -9.52 -1.93 4.15
N LYS A 17 -10.71 -2.52 3.94
CA LYS A 17 -11.43 -2.37 2.68
C LYS A 17 -12.16 -1.04 2.73
N ILE A 18 -11.76 -0.13 1.87
CA ILE A 18 -12.35 1.20 1.74
C ILE A 18 -13.13 1.27 0.42
N SER A 19 -14.33 1.85 0.46
CA SER A 19 -15.24 1.97 -0.68
C SER A 19 -15.02 3.28 -1.46
N PHE A 20 -13.75 3.62 -1.74
CA PHE A 20 -13.39 4.76 -2.58
C PHE A 20 -12.96 4.28 -3.97
N GLY A 21 -13.28 5.04 -5.01
CA GLY A 21 -12.81 4.75 -6.37
C GLY A 21 -11.31 4.95 -6.48
N SER A 22 -10.61 3.96 -7.03
CA SER A 22 -9.21 4.05 -7.45
C SER A 22 -9.01 3.21 -8.71
N GLU A 23 -7.87 3.38 -9.37
CA GLU A 23 -7.47 2.64 -10.56
C GLU A 23 -7.33 1.13 -10.28
N ALA A 24 -7.13 0.73 -9.02
CA ALA A 24 -7.09 -0.68 -8.62
C ALA A 24 -8.40 -1.42 -8.95
N GLY A 25 -9.54 -0.71 -8.94
CA GLY A 25 -10.82 -1.26 -9.38
C GLY A 25 -10.84 -1.59 -10.87
N LEU A 26 -10.21 -0.76 -11.70
CA LEU A 26 -10.06 -1.00 -13.15
C LEU A 26 -9.08 -2.13 -13.44
N PHE A 27 -7.94 -2.17 -12.73
CA PHE A 27 -6.99 -3.28 -12.88
C PHE A 27 -7.61 -4.63 -12.52
N THR A 28 -8.39 -4.67 -11.44
CA THR A 28 -9.05 -5.90 -11.01
C THR A 28 -10.23 -6.26 -11.92
N GLY A 29 -11.08 -5.29 -12.26
CA GLY A 29 -12.32 -5.52 -13.02
C GLY A 29 -12.11 -5.72 -14.52
N GLU A 30 -11.31 -4.87 -15.15
CA GLU A 30 -11.15 -4.85 -16.61
C GLU A 30 -9.97 -5.70 -17.09
N LEU A 31 -8.90 -5.78 -16.30
CA LEU A 31 -7.66 -6.48 -16.69
C LEU A 31 -7.45 -7.82 -15.97
N GLY A 32 -8.26 -8.14 -14.95
CA GLY A 32 -8.09 -9.34 -14.13
C GLY A 32 -6.77 -9.37 -13.35
N ILE A 33 -6.12 -8.22 -13.15
CA ILE A 33 -4.84 -8.09 -12.45
C ILE A 33 -5.13 -7.79 -10.97
N PRO A 34 -4.70 -8.66 -10.04
CA PRO A 34 -4.82 -8.36 -8.62
C PRO A 34 -4.04 -7.08 -8.26
N ALA A 35 -4.71 -6.12 -7.60
CA ALA A 35 -4.10 -4.84 -7.21
C ALA A 35 -4.24 -4.55 -5.72
N VAL A 36 -3.25 -3.85 -5.15
CA VAL A 36 -3.26 -3.30 -3.79
C VAL A 36 -2.92 -1.82 -3.88
N VAL A 37 -3.71 -0.98 -3.21
CA VAL A 37 -3.38 0.44 -3.00
C VAL A 37 -2.65 0.57 -1.68
N CYS A 38 -1.48 1.21 -1.68
CA CYS A 38 -0.69 1.49 -0.49
C CYS A 38 0.04 2.84 -0.63
N GLY A 39 0.31 3.50 0.50
CA GLY A 39 0.97 4.80 0.54
C GLY A 39 0.96 5.39 1.96
N PRO A 40 1.78 6.42 2.22
CA PRO A 40 1.79 7.11 3.50
C PRO A 40 0.57 8.04 3.64
N GLY A 41 0.33 8.52 4.86
CA GLY A 41 -0.76 9.44 5.17
C GLY A 41 -2.00 8.73 5.70
N SER A 42 -3.12 9.47 5.76
CA SER A 42 -4.40 8.96 6.24
C SER A 42 -5.52 9.37 5.31
N ILE A 43 -6.34 8.41 4.90
CA ILE A 43 -7.53 8.67 4.07
C ILE A 43 -8.53 9.60 4.76
N GLN A 44 -8.49 9.68 6.10
CA GLN A 44 -9.34 10.58 6.88
C GLN A 44 -8.99 12.06 6.65
N GLN A 45 -7.77 12.34 6.20
CA GLN A 45 -7.26 13.67 5.90
C GLN A 45 -7.33 14.04 4.40
N ALA A 46 -7.63 13.08 3.52
CA ALA A 46 -7.72 13.34 2.08
C ALA A 46 -8.81 14.36 1.74
N HIS A 47 -8.53 15.24 0.76
CA HIS A 47 -9.41 16.32 0.30
C HIS A 47 -9.81 17.32 1.40
N ARG A 48 -8.98 17.48 2.43
CA ARG A 48 -9.15 18.52 3.45
C ARG A 48 -8.23 19.70 3.16
N ALA A 49 -8.62 20.89 3.61
CA ALA A 49 -7.85 22.12 3.37
C ALA A 49 -6.42 22.05 3.95
N ASN A 50 -6.22 21.26 5.00
CA ASN A 50 -4.95 21.02 5.67
C ASN A 50 -4.47 19.58 5.44
N GLU A 51 -4.67 19.02 4.26
CA GLU A 51 -4.10 17.73 3.87
C GLU A 51 -2.57 17.78 3.95
N TYR A 52 -1.96 16.83 4.65
CA TYR A 52 -0.51 16.71 4.80
C TYR A 52 -0.08 15.26 4.95
N VAL A 53 1.22 15.04 4.80
CA VAL A 53 1.91 13.83 5.19
C VAL A 53 3.12 14.24 6.02
N SER A 54 3.39 13.57 7.14
CA SER A 54 4.56 13.90 7.96
C SER A 54 5.84 13.34 7.36
N GLU A 55 6.97 13.95 7.68
CA GLU A 55 8.30 13.42 7.30
C GLU A 55 8.48 11.98 7.82
N GLU A 56 8.04 11.69 9.04
CA GLU A 56 8.10 10.33 9.59
C GLU A 56 7.27 9.31 8.79
N GLN A 57 6.10 9.71 8.28
CA GLN A 57 5.27 8.85 7.43
C GLN A 57 5.96 8.59 6.08
N LEU A 58 6.62 9.60 5.50
CA LEU A 58 7.42 9.44 4.29
C LEU A 58 8.59 8.49 4.52
N ASP A 59 9.35 8.65 5.60
CA ASP A 59 10.48 7.78 5.94
C ASP A 59 10.06 6.33 6.16
N ARG A 60 8.88 6.11 6.75
CA ARG A 60 8.29 4.77 6.87
C ARG A 60 7.91 4.19 5.51
N CYS A 61 7.31 5.00 4.64
CA CYS A 61 6.98 4.57 3.28
C CYS A 61 8.23 4.21 2.48
N MET A 62 9.29 5.01 2.55
CA MET A 62 10.55 4.73 1.85
C MET A 62 11.17 3.41 2.30
N ARG A 63 11.17 3.14 3.62
CA ARG A 63 11.61 1.85 4.16
C ARG A 63 10.76 0.67 3.67
N PHE A 64 9.44 0.85 3.60
CA PHE A 64 8.54 -0.15 3.04
C PHE A 64 8.82 -0.42 1.55
N MET A 65 8.98 0.64 0.73
CA MET A 65 9.27 0.50 -0.69
C MET A 65 10.60 -0.20 -0.96
N SER A 66 11.62 0.04 -0.13
CA SER A 66 12.88 -0.70 -0.20
C SER A 66 12.65 -2.20 0.03
N LYS A 67 11.98 -2.57 1.12
CA LYS A 67 11.67 -3.98 1.43
C LYS A 67 10.83 -4.66 0.35
N LEU A 68 9.87 -3.94 -0.23
CA LEU A 68 9.06 -4.45 -1.34
C LEU A 68 9.92 -4.73 -2.56
N THR A 69 10.84 -3.81 -2.89
CA THR A 69 11.76 -4.00 -4.01
C THR A 69 12.68 -5.20 -3.76
N ASP A 70 13.26 -5.30 -2.56
CA ASP A 70 14.12 -6.43 -2.17
C ASP A 70 13.35 -7.76 -2.31
N SER A 71 12.12 -7.83 -1.79
CA SER A 71 11.26 -9.02 -1.91
C SER A 71 10.90 -9.38 -3.35
N LEU A 72 10.84 -8.43 -4.27
CA LEU A 72 10.57 -8.68 -5.68
C LEU A 72 11.83 -9.16 -6.41
N VAL A 73 12.99 -8.61 -6.05
CA VAL A 73 14.30 -8.97 -6.62
C VAL A 73 14.73 -10.38 -6.18
N ASP A 74 14.57 -10.70 -4.89
CA ASP A 74 14.92 -12.01 -4.33
C ASP A 74 14.03 -13.14 -4.86
N GLY A 75 12.96 -12.78 -5.58
CA GLY A 75 11.96 -13.70 -6.06
C GLY A 75 10.97 -14.04 -4.94
N ILE A 76 9.69 -13.91 -5.26
CA ILE A 76 8.63 -14.41 -4.39
C ILE A 76 8.77 -15.94 -4.40
N ALA A 77 9.24 -16.53 -3.31
CA ALA A 77 9.10 -17.96 -3.11
C ALA A 77 7.59 -18.28 -3.14
N PHE A 78 7.12 -18.80 -4.27
CA PHE A 78 5.78 -19.37 -4.37
C PHE A 78 5.78 -20.67 -3.56
N SER A 79 5.43 -20.58 -2.28
CA SER A 79 4.98 -21.70 -1.46
C SER A 79 3.57 -21.45 -0.97
#